data_AF-A0A3B3XAD4-F1
#
_entry.id   AF-A0A3B3XAD4-F1
#
_cell.length_a   1.000
_cell.length_b   1.000
_cell.length_c   1.000
_cell.angle_alpha   90.00
_cell.angle_beta   90.00
_cell.angle_gamma   90.00
#
_symmetry.space_group_name_H-M   'P 1'
#
loop_
_entity.id
_entity.type
_entity.pdbx_description
1 polymer ?
#
loop_
_entity_poly.entity_id
_entity_poly.type
_entity_poly.pdbx_seq_one_letter_code
_entity_poly.pdbx_strand_id
1 'polypeptide(L)'
;MAGRQHFCGQGLSIQSTACVDTSTLLGRFDGHSRLLLTTLMSGVSGAKAALTVFQRQQRANSESTLTNFILTLCRDEITSSAEALTLSVKPLVCLFPPVFKQNLLIFLYLVNSAFPGPTVLLLLRCLAQDSSPSPWVRALGRLLERKLEMNFKDPLYSEQCRQKLKQLPENLGGSSEAGGWAECFNSQTEESESYCGRDLLEHGTQRKRRASFDAHVDADGEEAVQESKRLKMDNMHVDEPVDAEDEGVRMDTQGGSASAAETPADRPHDGLPEHIRGSVLHMKELLESQAEWDQSATDVFKVLNECNPTQVEVLCETLNFPILPEHTLPKLCNSILSLSPDLSYSTAASLIRSILLQKVSSLSEPASRCLVTTVTSLCSRYPRPMCRAVIEPVLEDRNIGPPQTELLNRLIESCLDSHYRLLMLQMTFRTPWSEAVLSIIHSLLDSKLLLNEEVFTQLTEQLISQGPHFTKSVKFAKMMLTVLTKHSSHVTAAQKHSLASCLNSNETFLKKSLQASLKRIPDA
;
A
#
# COMPACT_ATOMS: atom_id res chain seq x y z
N MET A 1 6.13 -14.41 68.09
CA MET A 1 7.24 -14.97 67.28
C MET A 1 6.66 -15.47 65.97
N ALA A 2 7.24 -15.02 64.83
CA ALA A 2 7.22 -15.57 63.46
C ALA A 2 5.86 -16.01 62.86
N GLY A 3 5.49 -15.72 61.61
CA GLY A 3 6.17 -15.14 60.47
C GLY A 3 5.26 -15.33 59.24
N ARG A 4 5.24 -14.33 58.36
CA ARG A 4 4.52 -14.30 57.07
C ARG A 4 4.99 -15.43 56.14
N GLN A 5 4.09 -16.02 55.36
CA GLN A 5 4.44 -16.59 54.05
C GLN A 5 3.46 -16.13 52.97
N HIS A 6 4.08 -15.62 51.90
CA HIS A 6 3.52 -15.06 50.68
C HIS A 6 2.88 -16.14 49.80
N PHE A 7 1.73 -15.82 49.19
CA PHE A 7 1.30 -16.41 47.93
C PHE A 7 1.98 -15.66 46.79
N CYS A 8 2.80 -16.36 45.99
CA CYS A 8 3.35 -15.85 44.72
C CYS A 8 3.21 -16.95 43.65
N GLY A 9 2.91 -16.53 42.43
CA GLY A 9 2.29 -17.33 41.38
C GLY A 9 3.14 -18.42 40.74
N GLN A 10 2.45 -19.33 40.06
CA GLN A 10 3.03 -20.25 39.08
C GLN A 10 2.59 -19.80 37.69
N GLY A 11 3.49 -19.04 37.04
CA GLY A 11 3.47 -18.87 35.59
C GLY A 11 4.01 -20.12 34.91
N LEU A 12 3.36 -20.52 33.84
CA LEU A 12 3.77 -21.59 32.93
C LEU A 12 5.19 -21.31 32.41
N SER A 13 6.13 -22.17 32.82
CA SER A 13 7.49 -22.21 32.30
C SER A 13 7.46 -22.76 30.87
N ILE A 14 7.61 -21.87 29.89
CA ILE A 14 8.02 -22.26 28.53
C ILE A 14 9.51 -22.59 28.62
N GLN A 15 9.84 -23.85 28.37
CA GLN A 15 11.21 -24.35 28.30
C GLN A 15 11.98 -23.59 27.20
N SER A 16 12.96 -22.81 27.65
CA SER A 16 13.89 -22.05 26.81
C SER A 16 14.92 -23.01 26.20
N THR A 17 14.68 -23.50 24.98
CA THR A 17 15.75 -24.04 24.13
C THR A 17 16.81 -22.95 23.96
N ALA A 18 18.06 -23.24 24.33
CA ALA A 18 19.19 -22.32 24.29
C ALA A 18 19.34 -21.66 22.90
N CYS A 19 18.79 -20.45 22.76
CA CYS A 19 18.88 -19.68 21.54
C CYS A 19 20.29 -19.10 21.46
N VAL A 20 21.08 -19.56 20.49
CA VAL A 20 22.36 -18.93 20.15
C VAL A 20 22.09 -17.45 19.90
N ASP A 21 22.82 -16.57 20.60
CA ASP A 21 22.57 -15.14 20.56
C ASP A 21 22.79 -14.61 19.13
N THR A 22 21.73 -14.10 18.51
CA THR A 22 21.73 -13.59 17.14
C THR A 22 22.79 -12.51 16.90
N SER A 23 23.17 -11.79 17.95
CA SER A 23 24.25 -10.80 17.93
C SER A 23 25.61 -11.42 17.59
N THR A 24 25.87 -12.63 18.08
CA THR A 24 27.14 -13.35 17.87
C THR A 24 27.25 -13.91 16.46
N LEU A 25 26.14 -14.37 15.88
CA LEU A 25 26.06 -14.86 14.51
C LEU A 25 26.28 -13.73 13.48
N LEU A 26 25.75 -12.54 13.76
CA LEU A 26 25.95 -11.34 12.92
C LEU A 26 27.42 -10.91 12.86
N GLY A 27 28.19 -11.17 13.92
CA GLY A 27 29.62 -10.85 13.98
C GLY A 27 30.47 -11.49 12.87
N ARG A 28 30.01 -12.61 12.29
CA ARG A 28 30.74 -13.39 11.26
C ARG A 28 30.72 -12.78 9.86
N PHE A 29 29.86 -11.80 9.63
CA PHE A 29 29.61 -11.20 8.33
C PHE A 29 30.25 -9.80 8.24
N ASP A 30 30.62 -9.37 7.03
CA ASP A 30 31.03 -7.99 6.76
C ASP A 30 29.82 -7.04 6.78
N GLY A 31 30.04 -5.73 6.75
CA GLY A 31 28.96 -4.74 6.87
C GLY A 31 27.83 -4.92 5.85
N HIS A 32 28.17 -5.25 4.61
CA HIS A 32 27.19 -5.46 3.54
C HIS A 32 26.38 -6.74 3.73
N SER A 33 27.06 -7.84 4.09
CA SER A 33 26.42 -9.12 4.40
C SER A 33 25.57 -9.06 5.66
N ARG A 34 25.97 -8.29 6.68
CA ARG A 34 25.16 -8.07 7.90
C ARG A 34 23.83 -7.43 7.56
N LEU A 35 23.83 -6.40 6.70
CA LEU A 35 22.59 -5.74 6.26
C LEU A 35 21.68 -6.71 5.48
N LEU A 36 22.25 -7.58 4.66
CA LEU A 36 21.48 -8.62 3.95
C LEU A 36 20.94 -9.67 4.93
N LEU A 37 21.74 -10.09 5.90
CA LEU A 37 21.34 -11.06 6.93
C LEU A 37 20.19 -10.51 7.78
N THR A 38 20.29 -9.27 8.28
CA THR A 38 19.25 -8.65 9.12
C THR A 38 17.94 -8.48 8.35
N THR A 39 17.99 -8.11 7.08
CA THR A 39 16.81 -8.01 6.23
C THR A 39 16.17 -9.37 5.92
N LEU A 40 16.97 -10.42 5.70
CA LEU A 40 16.46 -11.78 5.57
C LEU A 40 15.78 -12.30 6.84
N MET A 41 16.16 -11.77 8.01
CA MET A 41 15.51 -12.07 9.28
C MET A 41 14.23 -11.25 9.53
N SER A 42 13.91 -10.26 8.68
CA SER A 42 12.77 -9.34 8.85
C SER A 42 11.41 -9.95 8.46
N GLY A 43 11.04 -11.06 9.10
CA GLY A 43 9.71 -11.69 8.99
C GLY A 43 9.33 -12.09 7.56
N VAL A 44 8.03 -12.10 7.25
CA VAL A 44 7.48 -12.63 5.98
C VAL A 44 7.85 -11.82 4.73
N SER A 45 8.29 -10.57 4.89
CA SER A 45 8.75 -9.71 3.79
C SER A 45 10.27 -9.73 3.59
N GLY A 46 10.99 -10.50 4.42
CA GLY A 46 12.45 -10.47 4.47
C GLY A 46 13.13 -10.76 3.13
N ALA A 47 12.62 -11.72 2.35
CA ALA A 47 13.16 -12.02 1.02
C ALA A 47 13.07 -10.85 0.03
N LYS A 48 11.97 -10.09 0.04
CA LYS A 48 11.77 -8.94 -0.85
C LYS A 48 12.58 -7.73 -0.40
N ALA A 49 12.68 -7.53 0.92
CA ALA A 49 13.54 -6.50 1.50
C ALA A 49 15.02 -6.78 1.16
N ALA A 50 15.47 -8.03 1.34
CA ALA A 50 16.81 -8.49 0.98
C ALA A 50 17.11 -8.30 -0.52
N LEU A 51 16.15 -8.59 -1.41
CA LEU A 51 16.27 -8.31 -2.84
C LEU A 51 16.52 -6.83 -3.12
N THR A 52 15.80 -5.94 -2.45
CA THR A 52 15.95 -4.48 -2.62
C THR A 52 17.32 -4.01 -2.13
N VAL A 53 17.79 -4.52 -0.99
CA VAL A 53 19.13 -4.23 -0.45
C VAL A 53 20.20 -4.74 -1.41
N PHE A 54 20.09 -5.97 -1.88
CA PHE A 54 21.05 -6.57 -2.82
C PHE A 54 21.14 -5.76 -4.13
N GLN A 55 20.01 -5.38 -4.72
CA GLN A 55 20.00 -4.55 -5.93
C GLN A 55 20.66 -3.17 -5.72
N ARG A 56 20.50 -2.57 -4.53
CA ARG A 56 21.17 -1.30 -4.17
C ARG A 56 22.68 -1.50 -3.99
N GLN A 57 23.10 -2.58 -3.33
CA GLN A 57 24.51 -2.93 -3.16
C GLN A 57 25.19 -3.21 -4.52
N GLN A 58 24.49 -3.90 -5.43
CA GLN A 58 24.98 -4.19 -6.78
C GLN A 58 25.16 -2.91 -7.63
N ARG A 59 24.26 -1.93 -7.48
CA ARG A 59 24.39 -0.62 -8.16
C ARG A 59 25.56 0.21 -7.62
N ALA A 60 25.85 0.11 -6.32
CA ALA A 60 26.93 0.84 -5.68
C ALA A 60 28.30 0.20 -5.92
N ASN A 61 28.38 -1.14 -5.94
CA ASN A 61 29.59 -1.91 -6.16
C ASN A 61 29.27 -3.20 -6.95
N SER A 62 29.72 -3.26 -8.20
CA SER A 62 29.53 -4.42 -9.09
C SER A 62 30.30 -5.67 -8.63
N GLU A 63 31.31 -5.51 -7.77
CA GLU A 63 32.11 -6.61 -7.20
C GLU A 63 31.56 -7.18 -5.88
N SER A 64 30.36 -6.76 -5.44
CA SER A 64 29.73 -7.31 -4.23
C SER A 64 29.37 -8.79 -4.41
N THR A 65 30.32 -9.66 -4.06
CA THR A 65 30.20 -11.11 -4.26
C THR A 65 29.37 -11.74 -3.16
N LEU A 66 28.05 -11.81 -3.40
CA LEU A 66 27.10 -12.60 -2.61
C LEU A 66 27.51 -14.10 -2.51
N THR A 67 28.48 -14.55 -3.31
CA THR A 67 29.25 -15.80 -3.11
C THR A 67 29.90 -15.88 -1.72
N ASN A 68 30.57 -14.83 -1.24
CA ASN A 68 31.26 -14.83 0.06
C ASN A 68 30.26 -14.94 1.23
N PHE A 69 29.09 -14.32 1.08
CA PHE A 69 27.99 -14.44 2.03
C PHE A 69 27.51 -15.89 2.14
N ILE A 70 27.26 -16.57 1.02
CA ILE A 70 26.84 -17.97 1.00
C ILE A 70 27.93 -18.87 1.58
N LEU A 71 29.19 -18.67 1.19
CA LEU A 71 30.31 -19.45 1.74
C LEU A 71 30.45 -19.28 3.24
N THR A 72 30.19 -18.08 3.77
CA THR A 72 30.19 -17.83 5.22
C THR A 72 29.06 -18.60 5.91
N LEU A 73 27.86 -18.63 5.32
CA LEU A 73 26.73 -19.43 5.82
C LEU A 73 27.00 -20.94 5.80
N CYS A 74 27.83 -21.42 4.89
CA CYS A 74 28.21 -22.83 4.79
C CYS A 74 29.34 -23.24 5.75
N ARG A 75 29.93 -22.31 6.52
CA ARG A 75 31.00 -22.64 7.47
C ARG A 75 30.47 -23.46 8.64
N ASP A 76 31.28 -24.40 9.07
CA ASP A 76 31.02 -25.23 10.24
C ASP A 76 31.22 -24.42 11.53
N GLU A 77 30.22 -24.47 12.41
CA GLU A 77 30.24 -23.87 13.74
C GLU A 77 30.07 -24.97 14.81
N ILE A 78 30.86 -24.86 15.87
CA ILE A 78 30.82 -25.81 16.98
C ILE A 78 29.69 -25.42 17.92
N THR A 79 28.70 -26.29 18.05
CA THR A 79 27.57 -26.09 18.98
C THR A 79 27.67 -27.03 20.16
N SER A 80 27.48 -26.48 21.36
CA SER A 80 27.30 -27.26 22.58
C SER A 80 25.81 -27.45 22.83
N SER A 81 25.33 -28.69 22.83
CA SER A 81 23.97 -28.99 23.27
C SER A 81 23.95 -29.08 24.80
N ALA A 82 23.19 -28.20 25.45
CA ALA A 82 23.03 -28.18 26.91
C ALA A 82 22.44 -29.48 27.47
N GLU A 83 21.73 -30.26 26.65
CA GLU A 83 21.01 -31.47 27.08
C GLU A 83 21.81 -32.77 26.89
N ALA A 84 22.87 -32.77 26.06
CA ALA A 84 23.56 -34.00 25.66
C ALA A 84 25.06 -34.05 26.00
N LEU A 85 25.69 -32.95 26.47
CA LEU A 85 27.15 -32.87 26.71
C LEU A 85 28.01 -33.28 25.49
N THR A 86 27.43 -33.30 24.29
CA THR A 86 28.11 -33.63 23.03
C THR A 86 28.32 -32.37 22.20
N LEU A 87 29.56 -32.10 21.80
CA LEU A 87 29.88 -31.06 20.83
C LEU A 87 29.47 -31.55 19.44
N SER A 88 28.57 -30.83 18.77
CA SER A 88 28.18 -31.13 17.39
C SER A 88 28.59 -30.00 16.46
N VAL A 89 29.24 -30.35 15.36
CA VAL A 89 29.61 -29.42 14.31
C VAL A 89 28.45 -29.31 13.35
N LYS A 90 27.90 -28.10 13.16
CA LYS A 90 26.81 -27.83 12.22
C LYS A 90 27.14 -26.63 11.35
N PRO A 91 26.72 -26.62 10.08
CA PRO A 91 26.83 -25.44 9.25
C PRO A 91 26.10 -24.25 9.87
N LEU A 92 26.69 -23.06 9.77
CA LEU A 92 26.18 -21.81 10.33
C LEU A 92 24.73 -21.52 9.88
N VAL A 93 24.39 -21.81 8.63
CA VAL A 93 23.02 -21.66 8.10
C VAL A 93 21.98 -22.45 8.90
N CYS A 94 22.35 -23.60 9.47
CA CYS A 94 21.45 -24.46 10.24
C CYS A 94 21.12 -23.87 11.61
N LEU A 95 21.96 -22.95 12.13
CA LEU A 95 21.76 -22.29 13.41
C LEU A 95 20.73 -21.16 13.35
N PHE A 96 20.38 -20.69 12.14
CA PHE A 96 19.40 -19.64 11.97
C PHE A 96 17.94 -20.13 12.08
N PRO A 97 17.00 -19.23 12.44
CA PRO A 97 15.59 -19.57 12.52
C PRO A 97 15.00 -20.07 11.18
N PRO A 98 13.92 -20.88 11.19
CA PRO A 98 13.27 -21.37 9.97
C PRO A 98 12.82 -20.26 9.01
N VAL A 99 12.38 -19.12 9.54
CA VAL A 99 11.95 -17.96 8.75
C VAL A 99 13.10 -17.39 7.92
N PHE A 100 14.30 -17.31 8.51
CA PHE A 100 15.49 -16.89 7.79
C PHE A 100 15.82 -17.85 6.64
N LYS A 101 15.83 -19.17 6.91
CA LYS A 101 16.12 -20.21 5.91
C LYS A 101 15.13 -20.14 4.75
N GLN A 102 13.84 -19.93 5.04
CA GLN A 102 12.81 -19.76 4.03
C GLN A 102 13.05 -18.50 3.18
N ASN A 103 13.29 -17.35 3.81
CA ASN A 103 13.55 -16.10 3.11
C ASN A 103 14.82 -16.16 2.26
N LEU A 104 15.87 -16.81 2.75
CA LEU A 104 17.13 -17.03 2.03
C LEU A 104 16.89 -17.81 0.74
N LEU A 105 16.14 -18.92 0.80
CA LEU A 105 15.83 -19.71 -0.40
C LEU A 105 14.96 -18.93 -1.39
N ILE A 106 13.94 -18.22 -0.93
CA ILE A 106 13.11 -17.35 -1.80
C ILE A 106 13.99 -16.28 -2.47
N PHE A 107 14.85 -15.63 -1.69
CA PHE A 107 15.78 -14.62 -2.19
C PHE A 107 16.71 -15.19 -3.27
N LEU A 108 17.35 -16.35 -3.04
CA LEU A 108 18.22 -17.00 -4.01
C LEU A 108 17.47 -17.39 -5.29
N TYR A 109 16.22 -17.82 -5.17
CA TYR A 109 15.37 -18.12 -6.33
C TYR A 109 15.12 -16.89 -7.21
N LEU A 110 14.96 -15.71 -6.59
CA LEU A 110 14.71 -14.44 -7.28
C LEU A 110 15.97 -13.86 -7.95
N VAL A 111 17.15 -14.10 -7.39
CA VAL A 111 18.42 -13.55 -7.88
C VAL A 111 19.16 -14.55 -8.82
N ASN A 112 18.47 -15.61 -9.26
CA ASN A 112 19.04 -16.77 -9.94
C ASN A 112 19.89 -16.48 -11.20
N SER A 113 19.74 -15.33 -11.86
CA SER A 113 20.57 -14.95 -13.02
C SER A 113 21.99 -14.48 -12.65
N ALA A 114 22.27 -14.24 -11.37
CA ALA A 114 23.54 -13.66 -10.92
C ALA A 114 24.48 -14.67 -10.20
N PHE A 115 24.16 -15.98 -10.18
CA PHE A 115 24.83 -16.95 -9.31
C PHE A 115 25.63 -18.05 -10.01
N PRO A 116 26.83 -18.40 -9.50
CA PRO A 116 27.44 -19.68 -9.75
C PRO A 116 26.62 -20.80 -9.07
N GLY A 117 25.98 -21.65 -9.86
CA GLY A 117 25.21 -22.81 -9.38
C GLY A 117 25.92 -23.69 -8.33
N PRO A 118 27.24 -23.95 -8.42
CA PRO A 118 27.95 -24.78 -7.43
C PRO A 118 27.87 -24.26 -5.98
N THR A 119 27.90 -22.94 -5.79
CA THR A 119 27.87 -22.32 -4.45
C THR A 119 26.49 -22.49 -3.81
N VAL A 120 25.42 -22.40 -4.61
CA VAL A 120 24.05 -22.61 -4.14
C VAL A 120 23.81 -24.08 -3.81
N LEU A 121 24.33 -25.01 -4.62
CA LEU A 121 24.27 -26.45 -4.32
C LEU A 121 24.98 -26.81 -3.00
N LEU A 122 26.12 -26.17 -2.72
CA LEU A 122 26.81 -26.33 -1.43
C LEU A 122 25.91 -25.91 -0.25
N LEU A 123 25.25 -24.76 -0.37
CA LEU A 123 24.32 -24.27 0.65
C LEU A 123 23.13 -25.21 0.87
N LEU A 124 22.57 -25.76 -0.21
CA LEU A 124 21.46 -26.72 -0.13
C LEU A 124 21.90 -28.01 0.58
N ARG A 125 23.13 -28.48 0.32
CA ARG A 125 23.73 -29.60 1.06
C ARG A 125 23.91 -29.28 2.55
N CYS A 126 24.30 -28.05 2.91
CA CYS A 126 24.39 -27.63 4.31
C CYS A 126 23.01 -27.63 4.98
N LEU A 127 21.98 -27.07 4.32
CA LEU A 127 20.61 -27.07 4.83
C LEU A 127 20.00 -28.47 4.98
N ALA A 128 20.45 -29.45 4.19
CA ALA A 128 20.03 -30.84 4.33
C ALA A 128 20.54 -31.51 5.62
N GLN A 129 21.56 -30.94 6.27
CA GLN A 129 22.10 -31.41 7.56
C GLN A 129 21.29 -30.88 8.76
N ASP A 130 20.28 -30.05 8.53
CA ASP A 130 19.40 -29.57 9.59
C ASP A 130 18.61 -30.73 10.21
N SER A 131 18.51 -30.75 11.54
CA SER A 131 17.88 -31.84 12.29
C SER A 131 16.36 -31.84 12.16
N SER A 132 15.74 -30.69 11.83
CA SER A 132 14.29 -30.57 11.62
C SER A 132 13.91 -29.47 10.61
N PRO A 133 14.22 -29.63 9.31
CA PRO A 133 13.92 -28.61 8.33
C PRO A 133 12.41 -28.47 8.14
N SER A 134 11.93 -27.22 8.10
CA SER A 134 10.51 -26.96 7.84
C SER A 134 10.09 -27.52 6.47
N PRO A 135 8.83 -27.94 6.29
CA PRO A 135 8.34 -28.45 5.00
C PRO A 135 8.58 -27.47 3.84
N TRP A 136 8.48 -26.16 4.12
CA TRP A 136 8.75 -25.09 3.16
C TRP A 136 10.22 -25.00 2.76
N VAL A 137 11.15 -25.08 3.72
CA VAL A 137 12.59 -25.07 3.43
C VAL A 137 12.97 -26.28 2.56
N ARG A 138 12.41 -27.46 2.84
CA ARG A 138 12.62 -28.67 2.02
C ARG A 138 12.07 -28.51 0.59
N ALA A 139 10.85 -27.99 0.45
CA ALA A 139 10.22 -27.81 -0.86
C ALA A 139 10.93 -26.76 -1.71
N LEU A 140 11.29 -25.61 -1.13
CA LEU A 140 12.04 -24.55 -1.79
C LEU A 140 13.46 -25.00 -2.17
N GLY A 141 14.12 -25.77 -1.29
CA GLY A 141 15.42 -26.36 -1.59
C GLY A 141 15.38 -27.23 -2.84
N ARG A 142 14.42 -28.17 -2.91
CA ARG A 142 14.22 -29.02 -4.10
C ARG A 142 13.88 -28.21 -5.36
N LEU A 143 13.11 -27.13 -5.23
CA LEU A 143 12.80 -26.25 -6.36
C LEU A 143 14.06 -25.56 -6.90
N LEU A 144 14.94 -25.11 -6.02
CA LEU A 144 16.24 -24.52 -6.39
C LEU A 144 17.19 -25.55 -7.00
N GLU A 145 17.31 -26.75 -6.41
CA GLU A 145 18.10 -27.85 -6.99
C GLU A 145 17.64 -28.15 -8.42
N ARG A 146 16.32 -28.24 -8.66
CA ARG A 146 15.74 -28.46 -9.99
C ARG A 146 16.03 -27.37 -11.00
N LYS A 147 16.12 -26.12 -10.54
CA LYS A 147 16.43 -24.99 -11.41
C LYS A 147 17.91 -24.96 -11.79
N LEU A 148 18.78 -25.51 -10.95
CA LEU A 148 20.23 -25.51 -11.14
C LEU A 148 20.72 -26.76 -11.88
N GLU A 149 20.13 -27.93 -11.66
CA GLU A 149 20.46 -29.15 -12.37
C GLU A 149 19.41 -29.39 -13.48
N MET A 150 19.83 -29.22 -14.74
CA MET A 150 18.99 -29.15 -15.94
C MET A 150 18.20 -30.44 -16.30
N ASN A 151 18.04 -31.40 -15.39
CA ASN A 151 17.39 -32.68 -15.69
C ASN A 151 16.64 -33.28 -14.49
N PHE A 152 15.31 -33.14 -14.45
CA PHE A 152 14.46 -33.91 -13.53
C PHE A 152 13.16 -34.35 -14.20
N LYS A 153 12.83 -35.64 -14.02
CA LYS A 153 11.60 -36.27 -14.54
C LYS A 153 10.46 -36.36 -13.51
N ASP A 154 10.75 -36.16 -12.23
CA ASP A 154 9.78 -36.37 -11.16
C ASP A 154 9.01 -35.08 -10.82
N PRO A 155 7.69 -35.13 -10.53
CA PRO A 155 6.90 -33.95 -10.14
C PRO A 155 7.31 -33.37 -8.78
N LEU A 156 7.06 -32.07 -8.55
CA LEU A 156 7.33 -31.39 -7.26
C LEU A 156 6.33 -31.76 -6.17
N TYR A 157 5.17 -32.27 -6.58
CA TYR A 157 4.06 -32.63 -5.72
C TYR A 157 4.05 -34.15 -5.50
N SER A 158 3.57 -34.59 -4.33
CA SER A 158 3.34 -36.01 -4.07
C SER A 158 2.20 -36.54 -4.95
N GLU A 159 2.18 -37.85 -5.21
CA GLU A 159 1.07 -38.46 -5.98
C GLU A 159 -0.29 -38.19 -5.31
N GLN A 160 -0.32 -38.07 -3.99
CA GLN A 160 -1.50 -37.68 -3.22
C GLN A 160 -1.95 -36.23 -3.53
N CYS A 161 -1.02 -35.28 -3.63
CA CYS A 161 -1.33 -33.92 -4.11
C CYS A 161 -1.77 -33.92 -5.57
N ARG A 162 -1.20 -34.80 -6.42
CA ARG A 162 -1.62 -34.95 -7.83
C ARG A 162 -3.09 -35.36 -7.92
N GLN A 163 -3.49 -36.34 -7.12
CA GLN A 163 -4.86 -36.84 -7.06
C GLN A 163 -5.82 -35.76 -6.53
N LYS A 164 -5.45 -35.05 -5.46
CA LYS A 164 -6.25 -33.91 -4.95
C LYS A 164 -6.41 -32.79 -5.97
N LEU A 165 -5.35 -32.46 -6.72
CA LEU A 165 -5.40 -31.46 -7.79
C LEU A 165 -6.28 -31.91 -8.97
N LYS A 166 -6.37 -33.21 -9.25
CA LYS A 166 -7.27 -33.76 -10.27
C LYS A 166 -8.74 -33.80 -9.84
N GLN A 167 -9.01 -33.95 -8.54
CA GLN A 167 -10.37 -33.92 -7.97
C GLN A 167 -10.87 -32.49 -7.71
N LEU A 168 -9.98 -31.50 -7.69
CA LEU A 168 -10.31 -30.08 -7.49
C LEU A 168 -11.33 -29.51 -8.50
N PRO A 169 -11.21 -29.79 -9.82
CA PRO A 169 -12.22 -29.38 -10.81
C PRO A 169 -13.58 -30.03 -10.58
N GLU A 170 -13.61 -31.30 -10.18
CA GLU A 170 -14.84 -32.06 -9.92
C GLU A 170 -15.58 -31.51 -8.69
N ASN A 171 -14.83 -31.18 -7.63
CA ASN A 171 -15.38 -30.56 -6.42
C ASN A 171 -15.81 -29.10 -6.62
N LEU A 172 -15.28 -28.41 -7.64
CA LEU A 172 -15.66 -27.03 -7.98
C LEU A 172 -16.86 -26.95 -8.93
N GLY A 173 -17.17 -28.03 -9.66
CA GLY A 173 -18.27 -28.08 -10.65
C GLY A 173 -19.66 -28.35 -10.07
N GLY A 174 -19.79 -28.60 -8.76
CA GLY A 174 -21.00 -29.19 -8.17
C GLY A 174 -21.85 -28.34 -7.23
N SER A 175 -21.37 -27.23 -6.65
CA SER A 175 -22.15 -26.51 -5.62
C SER A 175 -22.36 -25.02 -5.96
N SER A 176 -23.61 -24.66 -6.24
CA SER A 176 -24.09 -23.26 -6.37
C SER A 176 -24.17 -22.51 -5.03
N GLU A 177 -23.74 -23.12 -3.93
CA GLU A 177 -23.67 -22.49 -2.61
C GLU A 177 -22.22 -22.27 -2.21
N ALA A 178 -21.97 -21.25 -1.40
CA ALA A 178 -20.65 -20.67 -1.09
C ALA A 178 -19.69 -21.57 -0.27
N GLY A 179 -19.66 -22.88 -0.53
CA GLY A 179 -18.88 -23.89 0.18
C GLY A 179 -17.73 -24.55 -0.60
N GLY A 180 -17.69 -24.49 -1.94
CA GLY A 180 -16.80 -25.33 -2.75
C GLY A 180 -15.30 -25.22 -2.45
N TRP A 181 -14.79 -24.04 -2.07
CA TRP A 181 -13.39 -23.89 -1.65
C TRP A 181 -13.15 -24.29 -0.19
N ALA A 182 -14.12 -24.03 0.70
CA ALA A 182 -14.00 -24.35 2.11
C ALA A 182 -13.98 -25.86 2.32
N GLU A 183 -14.85 -26.62 1.64
CA GLU A 183 -14.89 -28.08 1.70
C GLU A 183 -13.64 -28.75 1.12
N CYS A 184 -13.06 -28.17 0.05
CA CYS A 184 -11.81 -28.67 -0.53
C CYS A 184 -10.61 -28.58 0.44
N PHE A 185 -10.60 -27.60 1.35
CA PHE A 185 -9.51 -27.41 2.33
C PHE A 185 -9.85 -27.92 3.74
N ASN A 186 -11.14 -28.13 4.06
CA ASN A 186 -11.60 -28.57 5.38
C ASN A 186 -11.84 -30.10 5.48
N SER A 187 -11.72 -30.86 4.39
CA SER A 187 -12.01 -32.30 4.35
C SER A 187 -10.98 -33.21 5.05
N GLN A 188 -10.24 -32.72 6.05
CA GLN A 188 -9.44 -33.56 6.94
C GLN A 188 -9.42 -32.99 8.35
N THR A 189 -10.48 -33.20 9.13
CA THR A 189 -10.36 -33.14 10.59
C THR A 189 -11.38 -34.03 11.31
N GLU A 190 -11.44 -35.34 11.02
CA GLU A 190 -11.79 -36.41 11.98
C GLU A 190 -11.12 -37.68 11.41
N GLU A 191 -10.19 -38.37 12.08
CA GLU A 191 -10.41 -39.20 13.27
C GLU A 191 -9.34 -38.96 14.36
N SER A 192 -9.76 -38.43 15.50
CA SER A 192 -9.42 -38.94 16.84
C SER A 192 -10.14 -38.07 17.86
N GLU A 193 -11.21 -38.63 18.42
CA GLU A 193 -11.99 -38.09 19.52
C GLU A 193 -11.10 -37.79 20.74
N SER A 194 -11.33 -36.65 21.42
CA SER A 194 -11.38 -36.57 22.90
C SER A 194 -11.57 -35.13 23.41
N TYR A 195 -12.80 -34.86 23.85
CA TYR A 195 -13.24 -34.04 24.99
C TYR A 195 -12.72 -32.59 25.20
N CYS A 196 -13.70 -31.68 25.08
CA CYS A 196 -13.97 -30.49 25.92
C CYS A 196 -13.01 -29.27 25.79
N GLY A 197 -13.46 -28.02 25.65
CA GLY A 197 -14.79 -27.44 25.67
C GLY A 197 -14.77 -25.99 25.18
N ARG A 198 -15.97 -25.56 24.79
CA ARG A 198 -16.54 -24.22 24.50
C ARG A 198 -15.72 -22.96 24.76
N ASP A 199 -15.97 -22.00 23.87
CA ASP A 199 -15.77 -20.53 23.91
C ASP A 199 -14.75 -20.08 22.83
N LEU A 200 -15.00 -19.16 21.89
CA LEU A 200 -15.98 -18.09 21.75
C LEU A 200 -16.11 -17.80 20.23
N LEU A 201 -17.32 -17.52 19.72
CA LEU A 201 -17.48 -16.84 18.43
C LEU A 201 -16.91 -15.42 18.54
N GLU A 202 -16.12 -14.97 17.55
CA GLU A 202 -16.50 -13.80 16.76
C GLU A 202 -15.60 -13.58 15.53
N HIS A 203 -16.23 -13.03 14.51
CA HIS A 203 -15.84 -12.98 13.11
C HIS A 203 -14.63 -12.08 12.81
N GLY A 204 -13.66 -12.63 12.05
CA GLY A 204 -12.59 -11.88 11.39
C GLY A 204 -12.68 -12.05 9.87
N THR A 205 -13.26 -11.07 9.19
CA THR A 205 -13.44 -10.99 7.74
C THR A 205 -12.14 -11.15 6.95
N GLN A 206 -12.17 -12.09 6.01
CA GLN A 206 -11.10 -12.38 5.05
C GLN A 206 -10.94 -11.23 4.04
N ARG A 207 -9.70 -10.77 3.82
CA ARG A 207 -9.33 -10.02 2.60
C ARG A 207 -8.19 -10.73 1.89
N LYS A 208 -8.58 -11.38 0.78
CA LYS A 208 -7.80 -12.27 -0.08
C LYS A 208 -6.82 -11.48 -0.94
N ARG A 209 -5.56 -11.89 -0.92
CA ARG A 209 -4.48 -11.47 -1.84
C ARG A 209 -4.48 -12.35 -3.09
N ARG A 210 -4.17 -11.78 -4.26
CA ARG A 210 -3.47 -12.39 -5.42
C ARG A 210 -2.95 -11.22 -6.28
N ALA A 211 -1.65 -11.04 -6.58
CA ALA A 211 -0.63 -11.89 -7.23
C ALA A 211 -1.07 -12.25 -8.67
N SER A 212 -0.69 -11.47 -9.70
CA SER A 212 0.59 -11.45 -10.46
C SER A 212 0.77 -12.73 -11.30
N PHE A 213 1.19 -12.77 -12.57
CA PHE A 213 1.94 -11.92 -13.51
C PHE A 213 1.61 -12.48 -14.92
N ASP A 214 1.88 -11.76 -16.02
CA ASP A 214 2.73 -12.32 -17.08
C ASP A 214 3.18 -11.27 -18.08
N ALA A 215 4.46 -11.40 -18.46
CA ALA A 215 5.19 -10.58 -19.39
C ALA A 215 5.30 -11.33 -20.72
N HIS A 216 5.15 -10.61 -21.84
CA HIS A 216 5.76 -11.01 -23.09
C HIS A 216 6.42 -9.80 -23.74
N VAL A 217 7.65 -10.04 -24.17
CA VAL A 217 8.53 -9.17 -24.93
C VAL A 217 8.03 -9.15 -26.37
N ASP A 218 8.04 -7.97 -27.00
CA ASP A 218 8.42 -7.84 -28.41
C ASP A 218 9.01 -6.45 -28.68
N ALA A 219 9.92 -6.46 -29.64
CA ALA A 219 10.89 -5.43 -29.96
C ALA A 219 10.45 -4.54 -31.13
N ASP A 220 11.15 -3.40 -31.20
CA ASP A 220 11.48 -2.59 -32.39
C ASP A 220 10.60 -1.39 -32.75
N GLY A 221 11.26 -0.31 -33.19
CA GLY A 221 10.65 0.76 -33.99
C GLY A 221 10.64 2.20 -33.46
N GLU A 222 11.78 2.88 -33.61
CA GLU A 222 11.92 4.25 -34.12
C GLU A 222 11.71 5.52 -33.26
N GLU A 223 12.55 6.49 -33.65
CA GLU A 223 12.88 7.79 -33.10
C GLU A 223 11.77 8.84 -33.26
N ALA A 224 11.72 9.80 -32.33
CA ALA A 224 11.66 11.22 -32.68
C ALA A 224 11.93 12.08 -31.44
N VAL A 225 13.13 12.65 -31.43
CA VAL A 225 13.54 13.82 -30.65
C VAL A 225 12.70 15.02 -31.08
N GLN A 226 12.11 15.75 -30.13
CA GLN A 226 12.00 17.20 -30.32
C GLN A 226 11.99 17.98 -29.01
N GLU A 227 13.11 18.68 -28.82
CA GLU A 227 13.34 19.69 -27.81
C GLU A 227 12.56 20.99 -28.07
N SER A 228 12.33 21.72 -26.97
CA SER A 228 12.41 23.18 -26.87
C SER A 228 11.43 24.06 -27.65
N LYS A 229 10.65 24.84 -26.91
CA LYS A 229 10.84 26.31 -26.85
C LYS A 229 10.02 26.97 -25.74
N ARG A 230 10.75 27.48 -24.74
CA ARG A 230 10.34 28.62 -23.93
C ARG A 230 10.18 29.85 -24.83
N LEU A 231 9.10 30.58 -24.68
CA LEU A 231 9.04 32.01 -24.99
C LEU A 231 8.54 32.74 -23.74
N LYS A 232 9.43 33.59 -23.25
CA LYS A 232 9.27 34.56 -22.17
C LYS A 232 8.92 35.87 -22.87
N MET A 233 7.88 36.59 -22.41
CA MET A 233 7.71 38.00 -22.73
C MET A 233 7.42 38.74 -21.42
N ASP A 234 8.26 39.74 -21.16
CA ASP A 234 8.28 40.58 -19.98
C ASP A 234 7.17 41.65 -20.02
N ASN A 235 6.75 42.02 -18.81
CA ASN A 235 6.30 43.32 -18.29
C ASN A 235 5.64 44.36 -19.22
N MET A 236 4.46 44.82 -18.79
CA MET A 236 4.30 46.23 -18.43
C MET A 236 3.51 46.38 -17.12
N HIS A 237 4.04 47.27 -16.28
CA HIS A 237 3.52 47.79 -15.02
C HIS A 237 2.73 49.09 -15.29
N VAL A 238 2.19 49.69 -14.22
CA VAL A 238 1.63 51.05 -14.08
C VAL A 238 0.10 51.04 -14.36
N ASP A 239 -0.83 51.32 -13.46
CA ASP A 239 -0.90 52.22 -12.29
C ASP A 239 -1.91 51.72 -11.23
N GLU A 240 -1.54 51.84 -9.96
CA GLU A 240 -2.45 52.26 -8.86
C GLU A 240 -2.38 53.80 -8.82
N PRO A 241 -3.35 54.58 -8.29
CA PRO A 241 -3.50 54.58 -6.83
C PRO A 241 -4.82 55.13 -6.19
N VAL A 242 -4.83 54.96 -4.86
CA VAL A 242 -5.38 55.76 -3.74
C VAL A 242 -6.87 55.86 -3.33
N ASP A 243 -6.99 55.70 -2.00
CA ASP A 243 -7.78 56.43 -0.99
C ASP A 243 -9.24 56.06 -0.69
N ALA A 244 -9.46 55.54 0.53
CA ALA A 244 -10.16 56.29 1.59
C ALA A 244 -10.03 55.60 2.95
N GLU A 245 -9.59 56.38 3.95
CA GLU A 245 -9.65 56.13 5.39
C GLU A 245 -11.10 56.16 5.91
N ASP A 246 -11.41 55.45 7.01
CA ASP A 246 -12.08 56.08 8.15
C ASP A 246 -11.86 55.28 9.46
N GLU A 247 -11.59 56.03 10.52
CA GLU A 247 -11.42 55.59 11.90
C GLU A 247 -12.75 55.61 12.68
N GLY A 248 -12.78 54.84 13.77
CA GLY A 248 -13.28 55.37 15.04
C GLY A 248 -14.69 54.96 15.49
N VAL A 249 -14.77 54.27 16.63
CA VAL A 249 -15.04 54.91 17.95
C VAL A 249 -15.38 53.81 18.97
N ARG A 250 -14.69 53.88 20.11
CA ARG A 250 -14.93 53.16 21.36
C ARG A 250 -16.14 53.73 22.10
N MET A 251 -16.84 52.93 22.90
CA MET A 251 -17.31 53.39 24.21
C MET A 251 -17.46 52.24 25.21
N ASP A 252 -16.75 52.37 26.33
CA ASP A 252 -16.83 51.57 27.55
C ASP A 252 -18.16 51.73 28.29
N THR A 253 -18.59 50.73 29.07
CA THR A 253 -19.06 50.93 30.46
C THR A 253 -18.97 49.64 31.29
N GLN A 254 -17.87 49.53 32.04
CA GLN A 254 -17.76 49.32 33.51
C GLN A 254 -18.84 48.55 34.31
N GLY A 255 -18.34 47.62 35.16
CA GLY A 255 -18.98 47.09 36.38
C GLY A 255 -18.87 45.56 36.47
N GLY A 256 -18.06 44.91 37.30
CA GLY A 256 -17.62 45.22 38.66
C GLY A 256 -18.36 44.31 39.65
N SER A 257 -17.78 43.17 40.03
CA SER A 257 -17.69 42.64 41.41
C SER A 257 -17.57 41.11 41.45
N ALA A 258 -16.68 40.65 42.32
CA ALA A 258 -16.33 39.27 42.59
C ALA A 258 -17.41 38.53 43.37
N SER A 259 -17.55 37.21 43.11
CA SER A 259 -17.86 36.24 44.15
C SER A 259 -17.27 34.89 43.78
N ALA A 260 -16.37 34.42 44.63
CA ALA A 260 -15.88 33.05 44.65
C ALA A 260 -17.05 32.11 44.97
N ALA A 261 -17.20 31.06 44.16
CA ALA A 261 -17.79 29.80 44.55
C ALA A 261 -17.14 28.73 43.67
N GLU A 262 -16.28 27.94 44.28
CA GLU A 262 -15.68 26.75 43.68
C GLU A 262 -16.78 25.74 43.35
N THR A 263 -16.88 25.37 42.09
CA THR A 263 -17.35 24.04 41.65
C THR A 263 -16.81 23.83 40.22
N PRO A 264 -16.33 22.63 39.90
CA PRO A 264 -15.28 22.44 38.91
C PRO A 264 -15.84 22.72 37.53
N ALA A 265 -15.20 23.68 36.86
CA ALA A 265 -15.33 23.82 35.42
C ALA A 265 -14.80 22.52 34.80
N ASP A 266 -15.72 21.67 34.39
CA ASP A 266 -15.47 20.59 33.45
C ASP A 266 -15.05 21.26 32.12
N ARG A 267 -13.75 21.48 31.97
CA ARG A 267 -13.12 21.98 30.75
C ARG A 267 -12.87 20.76 29.86
N PRO A 268 -13.52 20.64 28.68
CA PRO A 268 -13.14 19.61 27.72
C PRO A 268 -11.96 20.11 26.89
N HIS A 269 -10.86 20.47 27.54
CA HIS A 269 -9.61 20.84 26.88
C HIS A 269 -8.46 20.31 27.72
N ASP A 270 -8.21 18.99 27.66
CA ASP A 270 -6.93 18.38 28.04
C ASP A 270 -6.83 16.90 27.62
N GLY A 271 -7.08 16.60 26.34
CA GLY A 271 -6.96 15.22 25.79
C GLY A 271 -5.54 14.81 25.38
N LEU A 272 -4.56 15.73 25.42
CA LEU A 272 -3.21 15.52 24.92
C LEU A 272 -2.20 15.40 26.08
N PRO A 273 -1.42 14.30 26.13
CA PRO A 273 -0.27 14.17 27.03
C PRO A 273 0.68 15.37 26.91
N GLU A 274 1.31 15.74 28.02
CA GLU A 274 2.14 16.95 28.13
C GLU A 274 3.25 17.03 27.06
N HIS A 275 3.90 15.91 26.76
CA HIS A 275 4.95 15.87 25.76
C HIS A 275 4.41 16.10 24.34
N ILE A 276 3.23 15.56 24.01
CA ILE A 276 2.57 15.81 22.72
C ILE A 276 2.15 17.27 22.61
N ARG A 277 1.62 17.85 23.68
CA ARG A 277 1.27 19.27 23.71
C ARG A 277 2.49 20.16 23.48
N GLY A 278 3.62 19.85 24.11
CA GLY A 278 4.89 20.55 23.88
C GLY A 278 5.31 20.48 22.41
N SER A 279 5.23 19.30 21.79
CA SER A 279 5.50 19.14 20.37
C SER A 279 4.52 19.89 19.47
N VAL A 280 3.23 19.94 19.81
CA VAL A 280 2.20 20.68 19.03
C VAL A 280 2.48 22.18 19.05
N LEU A 281 2.86 22.75 20.20
CA LEU A 281 3.25 24.16 20.28
C LEU A 281 4.48 24.43 19.41
N HIS A 282 5.48 23.56 19.47
CA HIS A 282 6.68 23.69 18.64
C HIS A 282 6.37 23.53 17.14
N MET A 283 5.49 22.60 16.75
CA MET A 283 5.03 22.49 15.36
C MET A 283 4.33 23.77 14.89
N LYS A 284 3.50 24.37 15.76
CA LYS A 284 2.81 25.61 15.44
C LYS A 284 3.80 26.75 15.17
N GLU A 285 4.79 26.91 16.04
CA GLU A 285 5.87 27.89 15.86
C GLU A 285 6.64 27.64 14.56
N LEU A 286 6.96 26.37 14.24
CA LEU A 286 7.65 26.01 12.99
C LEU A 286 6.82 26.33 11.74
N LEU A 287 5.51 26.09 11.78
CA LEU A 287 4.57 26.36 10.69
C LEU A 287 4.34 27.86 10.46
N GLU A 288 4.42 28.66 11.52
CA GLU A 288 4.34 30.12 11.46
C GLU A 288 5.69 30.75 11.07
N SER A 289 6.81 30.07 11.34
CA SER A 289 8.15 30.53 10.99
C SER A 289 8.40 30.46 9.47
N GLN A 290 9.03 31.50 8.92
CA GLN A 290 9.51 31.49 7.53
C GLN A 290 10.90 30.86 7.38
N ALA A 291 11.51 30.40 8.49
CA ALA A 291 12.84 29.84 8.52
C ALA A 291 12.97 28.53 7.71
N GLU A 292 14.21 28.16 7.38
CA GLU A 292 14.48 26.82 6.84
C GLU A 292 14.34 25.78 7.96
N TRP A 293 13.72 24.65 7.61
CA TRP A 293 13.52 23.55 8.54
C TRP A 293 14.71 22.62 8.45
N ASP A 294 15.43 22.47 9.56
CA ASP A 294 16.52 21.51 9.68
C ASP A 294 16.02 20.13 10.12
N GLN A 295 16.95 19.21 10.40
CA GLN A 295 16.60 17.87 10.86
C GLN A 295 15.88 17.90 12.23
N SER A 296 16.19 18.88 13.08
CA SER A 296 15.56 19.02 14.40
C SER A 296 14.09 19.44 14.28
N ALA A 297 13.77 20.32 13.33
CA ALA A 297 12.40 20.72 13.00
C ALA A 297 11.57 19.54 12.48
N THR A 298 12.18 18.65 11.69
CA THR A 298 11.53 17.43 11.20
C THR A 298 11.25 16.43 12.32
N ASP A 299 12.14 16.35 13.31
CA ASP A 299 12.03 15.40 14.42
C ASP A 299 10.84 15.69 15.34
N VAL A 300 10.35 16.93 15.39
CA VAL A 300 9.14 17.30 16.13
C VAL A 300 7.91 16.51 15.64
N PHE A 301 7.84 16.23 14.34
CA PHE A 301 6.73 15.49 13.73
C PHE A 301 6.75 13.98 14.06
N LYS A 302 7.81 13.45 14.69
CA LYS A 302 7.87 12.04 15.10
C LYS A 302 6.77 11.68 16.12
N VAL A 303 6.30 12.65 16.90
CA VAL A 303 5.21 12.45 17.87
C VAL A 303 3.90 11.99 17.21
N LEU A 304 3.72 12.23 15.90
CA LEU A 304 2.57 11.72 15.14
C LEU A 304 2.47 10.18 15.18
N ASN A 305 3.60 9.47 15.33
CA ASN A 305 3.62 8.01 15.46
C ASN A 305 3.19 7.52 16.85
N GLU A 306 3.17 8.40 17.85
CA GLU A 306 2.75 8.11 19.23
C GLU A 306 1.27 8.46 19.46
N CYS A 307 0.68 9.26 18.58
CA CYS A 307 -0.70 9.72 18.70
C CYS A 307 -1.70 8.62 18.33
N ASN A 308 -2.75 8.49 19.13
CA ASN A 308 -3.94 7.73 18.77
C ASN A 308 -4.84 8.55 17.79
N PRO A 309 -5.84 7.95 17.12
CA PRO A 309 -6.65 8.66 16.12
C PRO A 309 -7.32 9.94 16.63
N THR A 310 -7.87 9.92 17.85
CA THR A 310 -8.50 11.11 18.45
C THR A 310 -7.49 12.21 18.75
N GLN A 311 -6.27 11.86 19.16
CA GLN A 311 -5.20 12.84 19.41
C GLN A 311 -4.71 13.48 18.10
N VAL A 312 -4.66 12.71 17.00
CA VAL A 312 -4.32 13.26 15.68
C VAL A 312 -5.35 14.29 15.24
N GLU A 313 -6.64 14.04 15.47
CA GLU A 313 -7.72 15.00 15.14
C GLU A 313 -7.57 16.31 15.93
N VAL A 314 -7.41 16.22 17.26
CA VAL A 314 -7.20 17.42 18.10
C VAL A 314 -5.91 18.16 17.72
N LEU A 315 -4.83 17.44 17.38
CA LEU A 315 -3.59 18.03 16.88
C LEU A 315 -3.82 18.77 15.56
N CYS A 316 -4.55 18.16 14.62
CA CYS A 316 -4.86 18.75 13.33
C CYS A 316 -5.68 20.05 13.45
N GLU A 317 -6.65 20.06 14.38
CA GLU A 317 -7.44 21.25 14.72
C GLU A 317 -6.58 22.33 15.37
N THR A 318 -5.75 21.97 16.35
CA THR A 318 -4.89 22.91 17.07
C THR A 318 -3.87 23.59 16.14
N LEU A 319 -3.36 22.86 15.16
CA LEU A 319 -2.42 23.37 14.15
C LEU A 319 -3.11 24.10 12.98
N ASN A 320 -4.45 24.13 12.94
CA ASN A 320 -5.24 24.75 11.87
C ASN A 320 -4.81 24.31 10.46
N PHE A 321 -4.47 23.03 10.27
CA PHE A 321 -4.02 22.52 8.96
C PHE A 321 -4.92 22.88 7.77
N PRO A 322 -6.26 22.90 7.88
CA PRO A 322 -7.10 23.26 6.74
C PRO A 322 -6.87 24.70 6.24
N ILE A 323 -6.47 25.62 7.13
CA ILE A 323 -6.29 27.05 6.85
C ILE A 323 -4.82 27.37 6.52
N LEU A 324 -3.92 26.41 6.66
CA LEU A 324 -2.48 26.59 6.48
C LEU A 324 -2.14 27.17 5.08
N PRO A 325 -1.26 28.18 4.95
CA PRO A 325 -0.87 28.74 3.66
C PRO A 325 -0.26 27.70 2.72
N GLU A 326 -0.60 27.74 1.42
CA GLU A 326 -0.18 26.67 0.50
C GLU A 326 1.34 26.57 0.30
N HIS A 327 2.08 27.67 0.46
CA HIS A 327 3.54 27.70 0.30
C HIS A 327 4.28 26.94 1.41
N THR A 328 3.66 26.67 2.57
CA THR A 328 4.27 25.88 3.65
C THR A 328 4.01 24.38 3.49
N LEU A 329 3.00 24.00 2.68
CA LEU A 329 2.61 22.60 2.46
C LEU A 329 3.75 21.71 1.97
N PRO A 330 4.62 22.12 1.01
CA PRO A 330 5.73 21.27 0.57
C PRO A 330 6.74 21.01 1.69
N LYS A 331 7.02 21.98 2.56
CA LYS A 331 7.93 21.81 3.71
C LYS A 331 7.34 20.81 4.70
N LEU A 332 6.09 21.00 5.08
CA LEU A 332 5.34 20.08 5.94
C LEU A 332 5.31 18.65 5.36
N CYS A 333 4.97 18.55 4.08
CA CYS A 333 4.95 17.29 3.35
C CYS A 333 6.30 16.58 3.39
N ASN A 334 7.41 17.30 3.14
CA ASN A 334 8.75 16.72 3.18
C ASN A 334 9.10 16.20 4.58
N SER A 335 8.74 16.92 5.64
CA SER A 335 8.96 16.46 7.02
C SER A 335 8.11 15.23 7.37
N ILE A 336 6.86 15.16 6.91
CA ILE A 336 6.02 13.96 7.10
C ILE A 336 6.58 12.76 6.33
N LEU A 337 7.06 12.98 5.10
CA LEU A 337 7.58 11.94 4.22
C LEU A 337 8.97 11.42 4.65
N SER A 338 9.72 12.19 5.44
CA SER A 338 11.03 11.78 5.98
C SER A 338 10.93 11.06 7.33
N LEU A 339 9.74 10.94 7.91
CA LEU A 339 9.54 10.19 9.16
C LEU A 339 9.92 8.71 9.00
N SER A 340 10.58 8.18 10.02
CA SER A 340 10.89 6.77 10.17
C SER A 340 10.61 6.34 11.61
N PRO A 341 9.65 5.43 11.85
CA PRO A 341 8.85 4.69 10.87
C PRO A 341 7.83 5.56 10.11
N ASP A 342 7.36 5.04 8.97
CA ASP A 342 6.23 5.64 8.24
C ASP A 342 4.99 5.72 9.12
N LEU A 343 4.13 6.70 8.83
CA LEU A 343 2.88 6.89 9.55
C LEU A 343 1.96 5.66 9.38
N SER A 344 1.25 5.33 10.45
CA SER A 344 0.17 4.35 10.41
C SER A 344 -0.93 4.77 9.41
N TYR A 345 -1.71 3.81 8.92
CA TYR A 345 -2.81 4.09 7.99
C TYR A 345 -3.80 5.13 8.54
N SER A 346 -4.23 5.00 9.79
CA SER A 346 -5.19 5.91 10.42
C SER A 346 -4.60 7.31 10.60
N THR A 347 -3.38 7.41 11.11
CA THR A 347 -2.69 8.70 11.29
C THR A 347 -2.50 9.40 9.96
N ALA A 348 -2.00 8.69 8.94
CA ALA A 348 -1.82 9.24 7.61
C ALA A 348 -3.15 9.70 6.99
N ALA A 349 -4.23 8.91 7.14
CA ALA A 349 -5.53 9.27 6.60
C ALA A 349 -6.11 10.53 7.25
N SER A 350 -6.08 10.63 8.59
CA SER A 350 -6.58 11.81 9.31
C SER A 350 -5.76 13.06 8.96
N LEU A 351 -4.44 12.95 8.92
CA LEU A 351 -3.55 14.06 8.59
C LEU A 351 -3.74 14.54 7.14
N ILE A 352 -3.74 13.60 6.17
CA ILE A 352 -3.96 13.89 4.75
C ILE A 352 -5.34 14.54 4.56
N ARG A 353 -6.38 14.04 5.24
CA ARG A 353 -7.72 14.62 5.20
C ARG A 353 -7.68 16.07 5.68
N SER A 354 -7.10 16.32 6.84
CA SER A 354 -7.07 17.65 7.44
C SER A 354 -6.24 18.66 6.63
N ILE A 355 -5.16 18.21 5.99
CA ILE A 355 -4.29 19.10 5.21
C ILE A 355 -4.92 19.44 3.85
N LEU A 356 -5.51 18.43 3.18
CA LEU A 356 -5.82 18.54 1.75
C LEU A 356 -7.30 18.61 1.41
N LEU A 357 -8.20 17.97 2.18
CA LEU A 357 -9.59 17.79 1.73
C LEU A 357 -10.29 19.13 1.48
N GLN A 358 -10.25 20.04 2.46
CA GLN A 358 -10.89 21.34 2.31
C GLN A 358 -10.29 22.13 1.14
N LYS A 359 -8.96 22.17 1.03
CA LYS A 359 -8.24 22.90 -0.02
C LYS A 359 -8.58 22.40 -1.42
N VAL A 360 -8.65 21.08 -1.60
CA VAL A 360 -9.01 20.45 -2.88
C VAL A 360 -10.49 20.69 -3.20
N SER A 361 -11.37 20.56 -2.21
CA SER A 361 -12.81 20.73 -2.42
C SER A 361 -13.16 22.17 -2.77
N SER A 362 -12.47 23.16 -2.19
CA SER A 362 -12.71 24.59 -2.42
C SER A 362 -12.02 25.18 -3.66
N LEU A 363 -11.40 24.38 -4.54
CA LEU A 363 -10.71 24.89 -5.72
C LEU A 363 -11.68 25.56 -6.70
N SER A 364 -11.50 26.85 -6.94
CA SER A 364 -12.15 27.60 -8.03
C SER A 364 -11.26 27.77 -9.26
N GLU A 365 -9.94 27.68 -9.07
CA GLU A 365 -8.90 27.82 -10.09
C GLU A 365 -7.99 26.58 -10.09
N PRO A 366 -7.18 26.36 -11.14
CA PRO A 366 -6.20 25.26 -11.15
C PRO A 366 -5.33 25.28 -9.89
N ALA A 367 -5.16 24.09 -9.30
CA ALA A 367 -4.40 23.94 -8.06
C ALA A 367 -3.00 24.56 -8.18
N SER A 368 -2.57 25.27 -7.14
CA SER A 368 -1.24 25.89 -7.15
C SER A 368 -0.14 24.83 -7.26
N ARG A 369 1.05 25.27 -7.70
CA ARG A 369 2.22 24.39 -7.77
C ARG A 369 2.52 23.72 -6.42
N CYS A 370 2.37 24.44 -5.32
CA CYS A 370 2.64 23.92 -3.97
C CYS A 370 1.64 22.84 -3.58
N LEU A 371 0.35 23.07 -3.87
CA LEU A 371 -0.70 22.08 -3.63
C LEU A 371 -0.49 20.84 -4.50
N VAL A 372 -0.21 21.01 -5.81
CA VAL A 372 0.06 19.89 -6.73
C VAL A 372 1.25 19.07 -6.26
N THR A 373 2.37 19.69 -5.87
CA THR A 373 3.55 18.98 -5.35
C THR A 373 3.24 18.22 -4.07
N THR A 374 2.45 18.80 -3.17
CA THR A 374 2.06 18.17 -1.90
C THR A 374 1.16 16.97 -2.13
N VAL A 375 0.09 17.13 -2.93
CA VAL A 375 -0.87 16.06 -3.22
C VAL A 375 -0.19 14.91 -3.96
N THR A 376 0.66 15.19 -4.96
CA THR A 376 1.37 14.15 -5.71
C THR A 376 2.38 13.37 -4.84
N SER A 377 3.12 14.06 -3.98
CA SER A 377 4.10 13.43 -3.08
C SER A 377 3.43 12.56 -2.01
N LEU A 378 2.37 13.06 -1.37
CA LEU A 378 1.59 12.29 -0.38
C LEU A 378 0.83 11.13 -1.04
N CYS A 379 0.26 11.32 -2.22
CA CYS A 379 -0.42 10.26 -2.96
C CYS A 379 0.55 9.12 -3.33
N SER A 380 1.78 9.47 -3.73
CA SER A 380 2.79 8.47 -4.12
C SER A 380 3.28 7.64 -2.92
N ARG A 381 3.38 8.24 -1.72
CA ARG A 381 3.81 7.52 -0.50
C ARG A 381 2.66 6.79 0.19
N TYR A 382 1.48 7.42 0.25
CA TYR A 382 0.31 6.96 0.99
C TYR A 382 -0.94 6.89 0.09
N PRO A 383 -0.92 6.06 -0.97
CA PRO A 383 -2.00 6.03 -1.96
C PRO A 383 -3.34 5.58 -1.36
N ARG A 384 -3.32 4.61 -0.42
CA ARG A 384 -4.55 4.13 0.23
C ARG A 384 -5.17 5.18 1.17
N PRO A 385 -4.42 5.84 2.08
CA PRO A 385 -4.91 7.02 2.79
C PRO A 385 -5.45 8.11 1.85
N MET A 386 -4.73 8.47 0.78
CA MET A 386 -5.17 9.48 -0.19
C MET A 386 -6.52 9.13 -0.81
N CYS A 387 -6.70 7.87 -1.24
CA CYS A 387 -7.95 7.40 -1.84
C CYS A 387 -9.15 7.60 -0.91
N ARG A 388 -8.98 7.32 0.39
CA ARG A 388 -10.06 7.38 1.39
C ARG A 388 -10.27 8.77 2.00
N ALA A 389 -9.19 9.51 2.21
CA ALA A 389 -9.21 10.78 2.90
C ALA A 389 -9.63 11.94 1.99
N VAL A 390 -9.28 11.87 0.70
CA VAL A 390 -9.44 12.98 -0.25
C VAL A 390 -10.20 12.54 -1.49
N ILE A 391 -9.75 11.51 -2.21
CA ILE A 391 -10.34 11.17 -3.52
C ILE A 391 -11.81 10.75 -3.40
N GLU A 392 -12.14 9.82 -2.51
CA GLU A 392 -13.50 9.33 -2.30
C GLU A 392 -14.45 10.50 -1.89
N PRO A 393 -14.14 11.33 -0.87
CA PRO A 393 -14.96 12.49 -0.55
C PRO A 393 -15.13 13.50 -1.69
N VAL A 394 -14.07 13.77 -2.47
CA VAL A 394 -14.14 14.72 -3.60
C VAL A 394 -15.01 14.17 -4.74
N LEU A 395 -15.02 12.84 -4.95
CA LEU A 395 -15.91 12.19 -5.91
C LEU A 395 -17.38 12.17 -5.46
N GLU A 396 -17.62 12.16 -4.15
CA GLU A 396 -18.96 12.25 -3.54
C GLU A 396 -19.50 13.68 -3.52
N ASP A 397 -18.64 14.69 -3.64
CA ASP A 397 -19.04 16.09 -3.70
C ASP A 397 -19.81 16.39 -5.00
N ARG A 398 -21.02 16.95 -4.85
CA ARG A 398 -21.88 17.37 -5.97
C ARG A 398 -21.28 18.52 -6.77
N ASN A 399 -20.36 19.27 -6.17
CA ASN A 399 -19.76 20.47 -6.75
C ASN A 399 -18.38 20.20 -7.38
N ILE A 400 -18.04 18.94 -7.67
CA ILE A 400 -16.79 18.61 -8.34
C ILE A 400 -16.65 19.34 -9.69
N GLY A 401 -15.71 20.29 -9.73
CA GLY A 401 -15.47 21.18 -10.86
C GLY A 401 -14.30 20.76 -11.74
N PRO A 402 -14.01 21.54 -12.80
CA PRO A 402 -12.84 21.33 -13.65
C PRO A 402 -11.50 21.30 -12.90
N PRO A 403 -11.21 22.19 -11.93
CA PRO A 403 -9.94 22.16 -11.20
C PRO A 403 -9.71 20.86 -10.42
N GLN A 404 -10.74 20.37 -9.72
CA GLN A 404 -10.71 19.12 -8.97
C GLN A 404 -10.52 17.94 -9.94
N THR A 405 -11.24 17.95 -11.05
CA THR A 405 -11.15 16.93 -12.10
C THR A 405 -9.75 16.85 -12.70
N GLU A 406 -9.13 18.00 -13.00
CA GLU A 406 -7.76 18.06 -13.53
C GLU A 406 -6.76 17.47 -12.52
N LEU A 407 -6.87 17.86 -11.25
CA LEU A 407 -5.99 17.35 -10.20
C LEU A 407 -6.13 15.84 -10.04
N LEU A 408 -7.35 15.31 -10.00
CA LEU A 408 -7.59 13.87 -9.88
C LEU A 408 -7.07 13.09 -11.10
N ASN A 409 -7.28 13.59 -12.32
CA ASN A 409 -6.73 12.99 -13.54
C ASN A 409 -5.19 12.95 -13.51
N ARG A 410 -4.55 14.02 -13.03
CA ARG A 410 -3.10 14.04 -12.84
C ARG A 410 -2.60 12.97 -11.87
N LEU A 411 -3.34 12.71 -10.78
CA LEU A 411 -3.01 11.63 -9.84
C LEU A 411 -3.15 10.24 -10.46
N ILE A 412 -4.18 10.03 -11.28
CA ILE A 412 -4.38 8.79 -12.03
C ILE A 412 -3.16 8.52 -12.92
N GLU A 413 -2.68 9.54 -13.63
CA GLU A 413 -1.56 9.41 -14.57
C GLU A 413 -0.22 9.17 -13.85
N SER A 414 0.06 9.90 -12.78
CA SER A 414 1.42 10.02 -12.23
C SER A 414 1.67 9.33 -10.88
N CYS A 415 0.63 9.05 -10.09
CA CYS A 415 0.79 8.59 -8.70
C CYS A 415 0.16 7.23 -8.41
N LEU A 416 -1.00 6.94 -9.00
CA LEU A 416 -1.77 5.75 -8.69
C LEU A 416 -1.34 4.56 -9.56
N ASP A 417 -1.05 3.42 -8.92
CA ASP A 417 -0.86 2.15 -9.62
C ASP A 417 -2.20 1.54 -10.08
N SER A 418 -2.13 0.43 -10.82
CA SER A 418 -3.31 -0.26 -11.34
C SER A 418 -4.33 -0.65 -10.25
N HIS A 419 -3.85 -1.02 -9.05
CA HIS A 419 -4.73 -1.40 -7.95
C HIS A 419 -5.54 -0.21 -7.43
N TYR A 420 -4.89 0.94 -7.22
CA TYR A 420 -5.59 2.13 -6.72
C TYR A 420 -6.45 2.82 -7.79
N ARG A 421 -6.07 2.73 -9.07
CA ARG A 421 -6.93 3.15 -10.19
C ARG A 421 -8.22 2.33 -10.23
N LEU A 422 -8.14 1.02 -10.03
CA LEU A 422 -9.32 0.15 -9.96
C LEU A 422 -10.21 0.51 -8.76
N LEU A 423 -9.60 0.76 -7.60
CA LEU A 423 -10.33 1.22 -6.41
C LEU A 423 -11.05 2.54 -6.67
N MET A 424 -10.38 3.50 -7.31
CA MET A 424 -10.97 4.79 -7.66
C MET A 424 -12.13 4.64 -8.66
N LEU A 425 -12.02 3.73 -9.64
CA LEU A 425 -13.13 3.40 -10.54
C LEU A 425 -14.34 2.87 -9.75
N GLN A 426 -14.13 1.94 -8.83
CA GLN A 426 -15.21 1.39 -8.00
C GLN A 426 -15.87 2.45 -7.11
N MET A 427 -15.13 3.48 -6.66
CA MET A 427 -15.70 4.61 -5.92
C MET A 427 -16.69 5.39 -6.79
N THR A 428 -16.42 5.57 -8.09
CA THR A 428 -17.34 6.26 -9.00
C THR A 428 -18.67 5.55 -9.21
N PHE A 429 -18.77 4.25 -8.89
CA PHE A 429 -20.03 3.51 -9.02
C PHE A 429 -21.02 3.84 -7.88
N ARG A 430 -20.54 4.45 -6.80
CA ARG A 430 -21.33 4.79 -5.62
C ARG A 430 -21.88 6.21 -5.66
N THR A 431 -21.50 6.98 -6.67
CA THR A 431 -21.83 8.39 -6.80
C THR A 431 -22.62 8.66 -8.08
N PRO A 432 -23.50 9.68 -8.09
CA PRO A 432 -24.13 10.12 -9.32
C PRO A 432 -23.07 10.69 -10.26
N TRP A 433 -23.10 10.27 -11.51
CA TRP A 433 -22.16 10.75 -12.50
C TRP A 433 -22.47 12.20 -12.88
N SER A 434 -21.42 12.94 -13.20
CA SER A 434 -21.44 14.30 -13.72
C SER A 434 -20.43 14.39 -14.86
N GLU A 435 -20.42 15.50 -15.62
CA GLU A 435 -19.41 15.73 -16.66
C GLU A 435 -17.96 15.69 -16.14
N ALA A 436 -17.76 15.98 -14.85
CA ALA A 436 -16.49 15.85 -14.16
C ALA A 436 -16.15 14.38 -13.88
N VAL A 437 -17.07 13.64 -13.24
CA VAL A 437 -16.89 12.22 -12.95
C VAL A 437 -16.70 11.38 -14.22
N LEU A 438 -17.43 11.68 -15.30
CA LEU A 438 -17.24 11.04 -16.61
C LEU A 438 -15.83 11.25 -17.16
N SER A 439 -15.24 12.42 -16.94
CA SER A 439 -13.86 12.68 -17.34
C SER A 439 -12.88 11.80 -16.57
N ILE A 440 -13.11 11.62 -15.27
CA ILE A 440 -12.29 10.80 -14.38
C ILE A 440 -12.40 9.32 -14.76
N ILE A 441 -13.63 8.82 -14.94
CA ILE A 441 -13.87 7.44 -15.39
C ILE A 441 -13.19 7.21 -16.74
N HIS A 442 -13.32 8.15 -17.67
CA HIS A 442 -12.66 8.05 -18.96
C HIS A 442 -11.13 7.97 -18.81
N SER A 443 -10.50 8.84 -18.02
CA SER A 443 -9.05 8.77 -17.75
C SER A 443 -8.63 7.45 -17.10
N LEU A 444 -9.44 6.90 -16.19
CA LEU A 444 -9.20 5.59 -15.57
C LEU A 444 -9.27 4.46 -16.60
N LEU A 445 -10.28 4.45 -17.47
CA LEU A 445 -10.46 3.43 -18.51
C LEU A 445 -9.46 3.56 -19.65
N ASP A 446 -9.03 4.78 -19.94
CA ASP A 446 -8.03 5.07 -20.97
C ASP A 446 -6.63 4.65 -20.52
N SER A 447 -6.39 4.68 -19.21
CA SER A 447 -5.22 4.07 -18.57
C SER A 447 -5.24 2.55 -18.71
N LYS A 448 -4.06 1.90 -18.66
CA LYS A 448 -3.93 0.42 -18.71
C LYS A 448 -4.50 -0.24 -17.45
N LEU A 449 -5.83 -0.32 -17.36
CA LEU A 449 -6.57 -0.84 -16.21
C LEU A 449 -6.91 -2.32 -16.42
N LEU A 450 -6.62 -3.15 -15.41
CA LEU A 450 -6.98 -4.56 -15.43
C LEU A 450 -8.36 -4.73 -14.80
N LEU A 451 -9.39 -4.82 -15.64
CA LEU A 451 -10.76 -5.05 -15.20
C LEU A 451 -11.00 -6.55 -15.03
N ASN A 452 -11.54 -6.95 -13.88
CA ASN A 452 -12.10 -8.29 -13.72
C ASN A 452 -13.57 -8.29 -14.15
N GLU A 453 -14.14 -9.48 -14.35
CA GLU A 453 -15.51 -9.65 -14.83
C GLU A 453 -16.56 -9.00 -13.91
N GLU A 454 -16.36 -9.08 -12.59
CA GLU A 454 -17.27 -8.49 -11.59
C GLU A 454 -17.30 -6.95 -11.70
N VAL A 455 -16.14 -6.30 -11.73
CA VAL A 455 -16.04 -4.84 -11.84
C VAL A 455 -16.53 -4.36 -13.21
N PHE A 456 -16.27 -5.12 -14.27
CA PHE A 456 -16.77 -4.78 -15.61
C PHE A 456 -18.30 -4.91 -15.70
N THR A 457 -18.88 -5.89 -15.02
CA THR A 457 -20.33 -6.04 -14.92
C THR A 457 -20.95 -4.87 -14.17
N GLN A 458 -20.38 -4.48 -13.02
CA GLN A 458 -20.80 -3.27 -12.29
C GLN A 458 -20.66 -2.01 -13.14
N LEU A 459 -19.56 -1.85 -13.89
CA LEU A 459 -19.39 -0.73 -14.83
C LEU A 459 -20.52 -0.71 -15.85
N THR A 460 -20.87 -1.85 -16.43
CA THR A 460 -21.93 -1.98 -17.43
C THR A 460 -23.30 -1.61 -16.85
N GLU A 461 -23.61 -2.06 -15.64
CA GLU A 461 -24.83 -1.68 -14.91
C GLU A 461 -24.89 -0.15 -14.68
N GLN A 462 -23.76 0.47 -14.32
CA GLN A 462 -23.69 1.94 -14.16
C GLN A 462 -23.84 2.68 -15.49
N LEU A 463 -23.23 2.18 -16.57
CA LEU A 463 -23.38 2.74 -17.92
C LEU A 463 -24.85 2.73 -18.38
N ILE A 464 -25.57 1.64 -18.10
CA ILE A 464 -26.98 1.49 -18.48
C ILE A 464 -27.90 2.34 -17.61
N SER A 465 -27.67 2.35 -16.29
CA SER A 465 -28.54 3.05 -15.35
C SER A 465 -28.37 4.57 -15.42
N GLN A 466 -27.13 5.07 -15.53
CA GLN A 466 -26.84 6.50 -15.53
C GLN A 466 -26.75 7.09 -16.95
N GLY A 467 -26.46 6.27 -17.97
CA GLY A 467 -26.30 6.69 -19.36
C GLY A 467 -27.45 7.50 -19.98
N PRO A 468 -28.74 7.24 -19.68
CA PRO A 468 -29.86 8.03 -20.18
C PRO A 468 -29.79 9.53 -19.83
N HIS A 469 -29.06 9.91 -18.78
CA HIS A 469 -28.86 11.32 -18.41
C HIS A 469 -27.81 12.04 -19.29
N PHE A 470 -27.06 11.29 -20.11
CA PHE A 470 -25.90 11.79 -20.86
C PHE A 470 -26.01 11.59 -22.38
N THR A 471 -27.23 11.56 -22.93
CA THR A 471 -27.46 11.33 -24.37
C THR A 471 -26.75 12.33 -25.28
N LYS A 472 -26.57 13.58 -24.80
CA LYS A 472 -25.90 14.69 -25.51
C LYS A 472 -24.43 14.88 -25.10
N SER A 473 -23.93 14.11 -24.13
CA SER A 473 -22.57 14.27 -23.62
C SER A 473 -21.54 13.62 -24.54
N VAL A 474 -20.65 14.44 -25.11
CA VAL A 474 -19.51 13.94 -25.90
C VAL A 474 -18.52 13.19 -25.00
N LYS A 475 -18.38 13.56 -23.71
CA LYS A 475 -17.50 12.84 -22.78
C LYS A 475 -18.01 11.44 -22.50
N PHE A 476 -19.31 11.29 -22.22
CA PHE A 476 -19.94 9.98 -22.09
C PHE A 476 -19.75 9.14 -23.34
N ALA A 477 -19.98 9.71 -24.52
CA ALA A 477 -19.79 9.02 -25.79
C ALA A 477 -18.32 8.57 -26.02
N LYS A 478 -17.34 9.41 -25.68
CA LYS A 478 -15.91 9.04 -25.75
C LYS A 478 -15.56 7.93 -24.76
N MET A 479 -16.01 8.04 -23.52
CA MET A 479 -15.84 7.01 -22.49
C MET A 479 -16.42 5.66 -22.94
N MET A 480 -17.64 5.66 -23.48
CA MET A 480 -18.26 4.46 -24.05
C MET A 480 -17.46 3.89 -25.21
N LEU A 481 -16.90 4.74 -26.08
CA LEU A 481 -16.05 4.29 -27.17
C LEU A 481 -14.79 3.60 -26.63
N THR A 482 -14.18 4.14 -25.57
CA THR A 482 -13.03 3.53 -24.88
C THR A 482 -13.38 2.16 -24.30
N VAL A 483 -14.56 1.99 -23.69
CA VAL A 483 -15.04 0.66 -23.24
C VAL A 483 -15.14 -0.31 -24.42
N LEU A 484 -15.78 0.10 -25.51
CA LEU A 484 -16.03 -0.76 -26.68
C LEU A 484 -14.79 -1.05 -27.53
N THR A 485 -13.70 -0.31 -27.34
CA THR A 485 -12.48 -0.45 -28.17
C THR A 485 -11.32 -1.03 -27.37
N LYS A 486 -11.04 -0.50 -26.17
CA LYS A 486 -9.93 -0.97 -25.32
C LYS A 486 -10.32 -2.14 -24.41
N HIS A 487 -11.59 -2.22 -24.02
CA HIS A 487 -12.09 -3.23 -23.06
C HIS A 487 -13.12 -4.18 -23.71
N SER A 488 -13.09 -4.31 -25.04
CA SER A 488 -14.03 -5.11 -25.81
C SER A 488 -14.02 -6.60 -25.46
N SER A 489 -12.87 -7.13 -25.01
CA SER A 489 -12.71 -8.52 -24.58
C SER A 489 -13.53 -8.89 -23.34
N HIS A 490 -13.96 -7.90 -22.56
CA HIS A 490 -14.77 -8.11 -21.36
C HIS A 490 -16.29 -8.05 -21.63
N VAL A 491 -16.70 -7.65 -22.84
CA VAL A 491 -18.12 -7.49 -23.18
C VAL A 491 -18.73 -8.84 -23.51
N THR A 492 -19.66 -9.29 -22.67
CA THR A 492 -20.42 -10.53 -22.92
C THR A 492 -21.58 -10.29 -23.90
N ALA A 493 -22.11 -11.37 -24.51
CA ALA A 493 -23.25 -11.27 -25.43
C ALA A 493 -24.49 -10.62 -24.79
N ALA A 494 -24.78 -10.93 -23.52
CA ALA A 494 -25.87 -10.32 -22.76
C ALA A 494 -25.65 -8.81 -22.56
N GLN A 495 -24.43 -8.41 -22.18
CA GLN A 495 -24.08 -7.00 -22.00
C GLN A 495 -24.11 -6.23 -23.32
N LYS A 496 -23.71 -6.85 -24.43
CA LYS A 496 -23.76 -6.26 -25.78
C LYS A 496 -25.16 -5.77 -26.15
N HIS A 497 -26.19 -6.57 -25.87
CA HIS A 497 -27.58 -6.19 -26.11
C HIS A 497 -28.01 -4.99 -25.24
N SER A 498 -27.70 -5.03 -23.94
CA SER A 498 -28.05 -3.96 -23.02
C SER A 498 -27.35 -2.63 -23.36
N LEU A 499 -26.07 -2.69 -23.73
CA LEU A 499 -25.30 -1.54 -24.20
C LEU A 499 -25.88 -0.98 -25.52
N ALA A 500 -26.35 -1.84 -26.43
CA ALA A 500 -26.96 -1.39 -27.70
C ALA A 500 -28.13 -0.42 -27.48
N SER A 501 -29.01 -0.72 -26.51
CA SER A 501 -30.13 0.15 -26.16
C SER A 501 -29.66 1.53 -25.67
N CYS A 502 -28.64 1.55 -24.80
CA CYS A 502 -28.03 2.78 -24.31
C CYS A 502 -27.41 3.61 -25.46
N LEU A 503 -26.73 2.96 -26.41
CA LEU A 503 -26.09 3.62 -27.55
C LEU A 503 -27.11 4.18 -28.56
N ASN A 504 -28.26 3.53 -28.72
CA ASN A 504 -29.32 4.01 -29.61
C ASN A 504 -29.93 5.33 -29.13
N SER A 505 -29.93 5.54 -27.81
CA SER A 505 -30.39 6.79 -27.19
C SER A 505 -29.35 7.93 -27.28
N ASN A 506 -28.12 7.64 -27.73
CA ASN A 506 -27.11 8.69 -27.91
C ASN A 506 -27.46 9.63 -29.07
N GLU A 507 -27.29 10.94 -28.83
CA GLU A 507 -27.60 12.04 -29.75
C GLU A 507 -26.33 12.74 -30.27
N THR A 508 -25.14 12.29 -29.88
CA THR A 508 -23.88 12.90 -30.31
C THR A 508 -23.46 12.44 -31.71
N PHE A 509 -22.54 13.19 -32.32
CA PHE A 509 -21.94 12.81 -33.60
C PHE A 509 -21.19 11.46 -33.57
N LEU A 510 -20.85 10.95 -32.37
CA LEU A 510 -20.16 9.67 -32.17
C LEU A 510 -21.10 8.45 -32.24
N LYS A 511 -22.42 8.64 -32.33
CA LYS A 511 -23.40 7.54 -32.37
C LYS A 511 -23.06 6.44 -33.37
N LYS A 512 -22.72 6.81 -34.62
CA LYS A 512 -22.34 5.86 -35.67
C LYS A 512 -21.06 5.10 -35.34
N SER A 513 -20.08 5.78 -34.75
CA SER A 513 -18.80 5.17 -34.33
C SER A 513 -19.04 4.16 -33.19
N LEU A 514 -19.85 4.53 -32.19
CA LEU A 514 -20.23 3.64 -31.10
C LEU A 514 -20.95 2.38 -31.59
N GLN A 515 -21.93 2.54 -32.47
CA GLN A 515 -22.64 1.40 -33.07
C GLN A 515 -21.71 0.51 -33.90
N ALA A 516 -20.78 1.09 -34.65
CA ALA A 516 -19.80 0.34 -35.42
C ALA A 516 -18.85 -0.46 -34.51
N SER A 517 -18.36 0.15 -33.42
CA SER A 517 -17.49 -0.53 -32.45
C SER A 517 -18.22 -1.67 -31.75
N LEU A 518 -19.48 -1.48 -31.33
CA LEU A 518 -20.27 -2.55 -30.72
C LEU A 518 -20.48 -3.74 -31.66
N LYS A 519 -20.71 -3.49 -32.96
CA LYS A 519 -20.87 -4.53 -33.98
C LYS A 519 -19.60 -5.37 -34.21
N ARG A 520 -18.41 -4.81 -33.96
CA ARG A 520 -17.14 -5.51 -34.12
C ARG A 520 -16.84 -6.50 -32.99
N ILE A 521 -17.54 -6.38 -31.86
CA ILE A 521 -17.39 -7.31 -30.74
C ILE A 521 -18.03 -8.64 -31.15
N PRO A 522 -17.28 -9.75 -31.17
CA PRO A 522 -17.81 -11.05 -31.57
C PRO A 522 -18.93 -11.51 -30.63
N ASP A 523 -19.96 -12.16 -31.18
CA ASP A 523 -20.94 -12.89 -30.39
C ASP A 523 -20.27 -14.19 -29.94
N ALA A 524 -19.81 -14.22 -28.69
CA ALA A 524 -19.20 -15.41 -28.07
C ALA A 524 -20.26 -16.41 -27.65
#